data_AF-A0A3D5FCR9-F1
#
_entry.id   AF-A0A3D5FCR9-F1
#
_cell.length_a   1.000
_cell.length_b   1.000
_cell.length_c   1.000
_cell.angle_alpha   90.00
_cell.angle_beta   90.00
_cell.angle_gamma   90.00
#
_symmetry.space_group_name_H-M   'P 1'
#
loop_
_entity.id
_entity.type
_entity.pdbx_description
1 polymer ?
#
loop_
_entity_poly.entity_id
_entity_poly.type
_entity_poly.pdbx_seq_one_letter_code
_entity_poly.pdbx_strand_id
1 'polypeptide(L)'
;LQSSGCNWALQKYNPCPGVMDNVPSSNGYQGGFMVKLMNKDLTLAMDTAAQVGAATPMASAAQALYRLHQGQSDNADKDFSSIFNLFAKD
;
A
#
# COMPACT_ATOMS: atom_id res chain seq x y z
N LEU A 1 -8.77 0.21 25.41
CA LEU A 1 -8.05 -1.04 25.08
C LEU A 1 -7.75 -1.02 23.60
N GLN A 2 -6.47 -0.95 23.19
CA GLN A 2 -6.07 -1.08 21.79
C GLN A 2 -5.75 -2.55 21.52
N SER A 3 -6.26 -3.08 20.40
CA SER A 3 -5.92 -4.44 19.94
C SER A 3 -4.41 -4.55 19.64
N SER A 4 -3.83 -5.74 19.83
CA SER A 4 -2.41 -6.01 19.53
C SER A 4 -2.06 -5.83 18.05
N GLY A 5 -3.03 -5.95 17.15
CA GLY A 5 -2.86 -5.70 15.71
C GLY A 5 -3.03 -4.23 15.29
N CYS A 6 -3.27 -3.34 16.24
CA CYS A 6 -3.52 -1.92 15.97
C CYS A 6 -2.30 -1.27 15.30
N ASN A 7 -2.54 -0.57 14.19
CA ASN A 7 -1.53 0.18 13.45
C ASN A 7 -2.17 1.41 12.80
N TRP A 8 -1.36 2.29 12.22
CA TRP A 8 -1.84 3.54 11.62
C TRP A 8 -2.90 3.31 10.52
N ALA A 9 -2.71 2.32 9.64
CA ALA A 9 -3.66 2.05 8.57
C ALA A 9 -5.03 1.66 9.12
N LEU A 10 -5.10 0.80 10.13
CA LEU A 10 -6.38 0.44 10.76
C LEU A 10 -7.05 1.58 11.53
N GLN A 11 -6.27 2.53 12.05
CA GLN A 11 -6.78 3.64 12.87
C GLN A 11 -7.18 4.88 12.05
N LYS A 12 -6.54 5.10 10.91
CA LYS A 12 -6.62 6.37 10.16
C LYS A 12 -6.81 6.22 8.66
N TYR A 13 -6.60 5.02 8.09
CA TYR A 13 -6.48 4.84 6.64
C TYR A 13 -6.91 3.44 6.22
N ASN A 14 -8.09 3.01 6.69
CA ASN A 14 -8.49 1.62 6.53
C ASN A 14 -8.67 1.29 5.04
N PRO A 15 -8.00 0.25 4.51
CA PRO A 15 -8.00 0.00 3.07
C PRO A 15 -9.26 -0.72 2.57
N CYS A 16 -10.10 -1.23 3.48
CA CYS A 16 -11.34 -1.93 3.14
C CYS A 16 -12.49 -0.93 2.92
N PRO A 17 -13.15 -0.93 1.74
CA PRO A 17 -14.29 -0.06 1.47
C PRO A 17 -15.43 -0.26 2.47
N GLY A 18 -16.06 0.83 2.90
CA GLY A 18 -17.20 0.82 3.83
C GLY A 18 -16.84 0.69 5.32
N VAL A 19 -15.57 0.53 5.67
CA VAL A 19 -15.14 0.46 7.09
C VAL A 19 -14.91 1.84 7.70
N MET A 20 -14.46 2.81 6.90
CA MET A 20 -14.14 4.16 7.36
C MET A 20 -14.55 5.18 6.29
N ASP A 21 -15.13 6.29 6.72
CA ASP A 21 -15.47 7.42 5.85
C ASP A 21 -14.27 8.36 5.67
N ASN A 22 -14.28 9.15 4.60
CA ASN A 22 -13.26 10.16 4.29
C ASN A 22 -11.84 9.61 4.12
N VAL A 23 -11.71 8.36 3.66
CA VAL A 23 -10.44 7.74 3.26
C VAL A 23 -10.54 7.27 1.80
N PRO A 24 -9.43 7.07 1.07
CA PRO A 24 -9.50 6.72 -0.35
C PRO A 24 -10.33 5.47 -0.65
N SER A 25 -10.28 4.45 0.22
CA SER A 25 -11.10 3.24 0.08
C SER A 25 -12.61 3.52 0.03
N SER A 26 -13.08 4.68 0.51
CA SER A 26 -14.49 5.08 0.47
C SER A 26 -14.91 5.82 -0.81
N ASN A 27 -13.99 6.14 -1.74
CA ASN A 27 -14.34 6.83 -3.01
C ASN A 27 -13.85 6.10 -4.29
N GLY A 28 -13.50 4.81 -4.17
CA GLY A 28 -12.88 4.08 -5.28
C GLY A 28 -11.38 4.31 -5.42
N TYR A 29 -10.71 4.65 -4.31
CA TYR A 29 -9.26 4.86 -4.20
C TYR A 29 -8.71 6.03 -5.02
N GLN A 30 -9.52 7.06 -5.26
CA GLN A 30 -9.11 8.27 -5.97
C GLN A 30 -8.40 9.26 -5.02
N GLY A 31 -7.37 9.93 -5.54
CA GLY A 31 -6.55 10.85 -4.76
C GLY A 31 -5.57 10.12 -3.84
N GLY A 32 -5.26 10.74 -2.69
CA GLY A 32 -4.35 10.13 -1.71
C GLY A 32 -2.90 10.04 -2.19
N PHE A 33 -2.22 8.95 -1.82
CA PHE A 33 -0.84 8.68 -2.17
C PHE A 33 -0.76 7.55 -3.20
N MET A 34 -0.40 7.89 -4.43
CA MET A 34 -0.51 6.98 -5.57
C MET A 34 0.36 5.72 -5.44
N VAL A 35 -0.15 4.58 -5.91
CA VAL A 35 0.57 3.29 -5.99
C VAL A 35 1.92 3.44 -6.67
N LYS A 36 2.00 4.18 -7.78
CA LYS A 36 3.27 4.43 -8.49
C LYS A 36 4.31 5.16 -7.62
N LEU A 37 3.86 6.05 -6.73
CA LEU A 37 4.74 6.76 -5.80
C LEU A 37 5.19 5.85 -4.66
N MET A 38 4.30 5.00 -4.14
CA MET A 38 4.67 3.97 -3.16
C MET A 38 5.75 3.01 -3.71
N ASN A 39 5.58 2.52 -4.94
CA ASN A 39 6.57 1.66 -5.58
C ASN A 39 7.92 2.39 -5.81
N LYS A 40 7.87 3.68 -6.17
CA LYS A 40 9.08 4.52 -6.27
C LYS A 40 9.82 4.60 -4.93
N ASP A 41 9.11 4.91 -3.84
CA ASP A 41 9.72 5.05 -2.51
C ASP A 41 10.27 3.71 -1.99
N LEU A 42 9.57 2.59 -2.22
CA LEU A 42 10.09 1.26 -1.93
C LEU A 42 11.36 0.94 -2.73
N THR A 43 11.43 1.36 -3.99
CA THR A 43 12.65 1.18 -4.81
C THR A 43 13.82 1.94 -4.23
N LEU A 44 13.63 3.21 -3.84
CA LEU A 44 14.68 4.00 -3.18
C LEU A 44 15.12 3.39 -1.84
N ALA A 45 14.17 2.88 -1.06
CA ALA A 45 14.47 2.22 0.22
C ALA A 45 15.28 0.93 0.02
N MET A 46 14.94 0.12 -0.99
CA MET A 46 15.66 -1.11 -1.33
C MET A 46 17.07 -0.84 -1.84
N ASP A 47 17.25 0.17 -2.70
CA ASP A 47 18.57 0.58 -3.20
C ASP A 47 19.48 1.04 -2.04
N THR A 48 18.91 1.78 -1.08
CA THR A 48 19.63 2.23 0.11
C THR A 48 19.99 1.05 1.02
N ALA A 49 19.05 0.11 1.23
CA ALA A 49 19.31 -1.09 2.03
C ALA A 49 20.44 -1.94 1.43
N ALA A 50 20.50 -2.06 0.10
CA ALA A 50 21.56 -2.77 -0.60
C ALA A 50 22.94 -2.12 -0.38
N GLN A 51 23.02 -0.77 -0.39
CA GLN A 51 24.27 -0.04 -0.18
C GLN A 51 24.88 -0.28 1.22
N VAL A 52 24.04 -0.45 2.24
CA VAL A 52 24.48 -0.64 3.63
C VAL A 52 24.46 -2.11 4.08
N GLY A 53 24.09 -3.05 3.20
CA GLY A 53 23.97 -4.47 3.53
C GLY A 53 22.84 -4.80 4.51
N ALA A 54 21.77 -4.00 4.56
CA ALA A 54 20.62 -4.24 5.42
C ALA A 54 19.64 -5.23 4.80
N ALA A 55 19.20 -6.23 5.56
CA ALA A 55 18.18 -7.19 5.14
C ALA A 55 16.76 -6.62 5.34
N THR A 56 15.98 -6.52 4.26
CA THR A 56 14.63 -5.92 4.27
C THR A 56 13.56 -6.85 3.65
N PRO A 57 13.38 -8.09 4.16
CA PRO A 57 12.52 -9.11 3.52
C PRO A 57 11.06 -8.66 3.33
N MET A 58 10.51 -7.92 4.30
CA MET A 58 9.14 -7.38 4.21
C MET A 58 9.01 -6.30 3.14
N ALA A 59 10.03 -5.46 2.96
CA ALA A 59 10.03 -4.43 1.92
C ALA A 59 10.14 -5.07 0.53
N SER A 60 10.97 -6.10 0.37
CA SER A 60 11.05 -6.88 -0.88
C SER A 60 9.70 -7.48 -1.28
N ALA A 61 9.01 -8.11 -0.31
CA ALA A 61 7.69 -8.67 -0.55
C ALA A 61 6.65 -7.58 -0.88
N ALA A 62 6.65 -6.48 -0.13
CA ALA A 62 5.77 -5.34 -0.39
C ALA A 62 6.01 -4.75 -1.79
N GLN A 63 7.26 -4.53 -2.18
CA GLN A 63 7.62 -4.00 -3.49
C GLN A 63 7.14 -4.90 -4.62
N ALA A 64 7.29 -6.22 -4.48
CA ALA A 64 6.79 -7.17 -5.47
C ALA A 64 5.26 -7.06 -5.64
N LEU A 65 4.51 -6.94 -4.53
CA LEU A 65 3.06 -6.78 -4.56
C LEU A 65 2.63 -5.42 -5.13
N TYR A 66 3.30 -4.32 -4.77
CA TYR A 66 3.00 -3.00 -5.35
C TYR A 66 3.34 -2.93 -6.84
N ARG A 67 4.42 -3.59 -7.29
CA ARG A 67 4.74 -3.70 -8.73
C ARG A 67 3.67 -4.49 -9.48
N LEU A 68 3.22 -5.62 -8.92
CA LEU A 68 2.13 -6.40 -9.48
C LEU A 68 0.84 -5.57 -9.56
N HIS A 69 0.46 -4.91 -8.47
CA HIS A 69 -0.73 -4.07 -8.39
C HIS A 69 -0.67 -2.90 -9.38
N GLN A 70 0.46 -2.21 -9.47
CA GLN A 70 0.68 -1.10 -10.41
C GLN A 70 0.55 -1.54 -11.87
N GLY A 71 0.97 -2.77 -12.19
CA GLY A 71 0.89 -3.33 -13.54
C GLY A 71 -0.52 -3.72 -13.99
N GLN A 72 -1.50 -3.76 -13.09
CA GLN A 72 -2.91 -3.99 -13.42
C GLN A 72 -3.57 -2.66 -13.81
N SER A 73 -4.44 -2.70 -14.83
CA SER A 73 -5.03 -1.50 -15.46
C SER A 73 -5.69 -0.56 -14.43
N ASP A 74 -5.36 0.74 -14.55
CA ASP A 74 -5.86 1.87 -13.76
C ASP A 74 -5.49 1.88 -12.27
N ASN A 75 -4.60 1.02 -11.80
CA ASN A 75 -4.20 1.02 -10.38
C ASN A 75 -3.00 1.92 -10.08
N ALA A 76 -2.17 2.26 -11.07
CA ALA A 76 -0.96 3.06 -10.85
C ALA A 76 -1.23 4.44 -10.22
N ASP A 77 -2.35 5.06 -10.60
CA ASP A 77 -2.76 6.40 -10.15
C ASP A 77 -3.77 6.35 -8.98
N LYS A 78 -4.20 5.16 -8.56
CA LYS A 78 -5.01 5.00 -7.34
C LYS A 78 -4.15 5.14 -6.10
N ASP A 79 -4.79 5.44 -4.99
CA ASP A 79 -4.16 5.44 -3.68
C ASP A 79 -3.55 4.07 -3.33
N PHE A 80 -2.43 4.07 -2.60
CA PHE A 80 -1.68 2.86 -2.23
C PHE A 80 -2.53 1.84 -1.45
N SER A 81 -3.54 2.28 -0.70
CA SER A 81 -4.47 1.40 0.01
C SER A 81 -5.30 0.52 -0.92
N SER A 82 -5.38 0.86 -2.22
CA SER A 82 -6.03 0.04 -3.25
C SER A 82 -5.39 -1.32 -3.46
N ILE A 83 -4.17 -1.55 -2.92
CA ILE A 83 -3.54 -2.88 -2.89
C ILE A 83 -4.44 -3.93 -2.22
N PHE A 84 -5.39 -3.51 -1.38
CA PHE A 84 -6.40 -4.39 -0.80
C PHE A 84 -7.22 -5.15 -1.87
N ASN A 85 -7.45 -4.55 -3.04
CA ASN A 85 -8.17 -5.19 -4.13
C ASN A 85 -7.44 -6.41 -4.71
N LEU A 86 -6.12 -6.58 -4.47
CA LEU A 86 -5.43 -7.83 -4.81
C LEU A 86 -5.93 -9.03 -3.98
N PHE A 87 -6.54 -8.77 -2.82
CA PHE A 87 -6.90 -9.80 -1.84
C PHE A 87 -8.41 -9.86 -1.56
N ALA A 88 -9.15 -8.81 -1.93
CA ALA A 88 -10.60 -8.82 -1.84
C ALA A 88 -11.18 -9.91 -2.75
N LYS A 89 -12.16 -10.66 -2.25
CA LYS A 89 -12.99 -11.53 -3.06
C LYS A 89 -14.20 -10.73 -3.55
N ASP A 90 -14.60 -10.96 -4.79
CA ASP A 90 -15.84 -10.42 -5.36
C ASP A 90 -17.08 -10.76 -4.51
#